data_AF-A0A5B7GSG5-F1
#
_entry.id   AF-A0A5B7GSG5-F1
#
_cell.length_a   1.000
_cell.length_b   1.000
_cell.length_c   1.000
_cell.angle_alpha   90.00
_cell.angle_beta   90.00
_cell.angle_gamma   90.00
#
_symmetry.space_group_name_H-M   'P 1'
#
loop_
_entity.id
_entity.type
_entity.pdbx_description
1 polymer ?
#
loop_
_entity_poly.entity_id
_entity_poly.type
_entity_poly.pdbx_seq_one_letter_code
_entity_poly.pdbx_strand_id
1 'polypeptide(L)'
;MAIIQQKKTIIWILGFLCLVNSFVIIELSYRHQWISTNVANNTVLQLPKTVLVNLLKIYRNLTVNAIASTRKEPAGPCLTLIEKPKPSQSGCFSYFSKLQVQPVPENDCDKPYVTINKSGRLGNKMCQYASLYILRHLFGVAIFDEMHTTLDKIFKNIDIPVKKPDCFVGKAKSTTYKSLYDKLYRAEATAQNTIISNIITEPLLDTPYHIYSYAAPRDLLLEYRKLIHSLFIFRDEVRQNAIRNIDTALRSFNATYHHRDFPIVTVHVRRTDYTKHLKNRINLTQLDKVYYTNAFEFYKKR
;
A
#
# COMPACT_ATOMS: atom_id res chain seq x y z
N MET A 1 -43.58 -44.96 -13.77
CA MET A 1 -42.50 -44.74 -12.78
C MET A 1 -41.09 -45.00 -13.32
N ALA A 2 -40.85 -46.05 -14.11
CA ALA A 2 -39.51 -46.43 -14.60
C ALA A 2 -38.76 -45.33 -15.40
N ILE A 3 -39.46 -44.54 -16.22
CA ILE A 3 -38.86 -43.49 -17.07
C ILE A 3 -38.28 -42.34 -16.24
N ILE A 4 -38.88 -42.01 -15.09
CA ILE A 4 -38.40 -40.93 -14.21
C ILE A 4 -37.11 -41.36 -13.50
N GLN A 5 -37.00 -42.65 -13.16
CA GLN A 5 -35.82 -43.20 -12.50
C GLN A 5 -34.63 -43.26 -13.47
N GLN A 6 -34.85 -43.64 -14.73
CA GLN A 6 -33.81 -43.59 -15.78
C GLN A 6 -33.27 -42.17 -16.02
N LYS A 7 -34.13 -41.15 -16.04
CA LYS A 7 -33.69 -39.75 -16.21
C LYS A 7 -32.81 -39.28 -15.05
N LYS A 8 -33.12 -39.65 -13.80
CA LYS A 8 -32.29 -39.32 -12.65
C LYS A 8 -30.92 -40.00 -12.71
N THR A 9 -30.86 -41.26 -13.13
CA THR A 9 -29.59 -41.99 -13.25
C THR A 9 -28.68 -41.39 -14.34
N ILE A 10 -29.24 -40.99 -15.49
CA ILE A 10 -28.47 -40.36 -16.57
C ILE A 10 -27.90 -39.00 -16.14
N ILE A 11 -28.67 -38.19 -15.42
CA ILE A 11 -28.19 -36.89 -14.91
C ILE A 11 -27.04 -37.08 -13.92
N TRP A 12 -27.11 -38.09 -13.05
CA TRP A 12 -26.04 -38.40 -12.10
C TRP A 12 -24.76 -38.88 -12.81
N ILE A 13 -24.89 -39.73 -13.83
CA ILE A 13 -23.75 -40.23 -14.62
C ILE A 13 -23.09 -39.08 -15.39
N LEU A 14 -23.87 -38.19 -16.01
CA LEU A 14 -23.35 -37.01 -16.71
C LEU A 14 -22.68 -36.01 -15.76
N GLY A 15 -23.27 -35.79 -14.58
CA GLY A 15 -22.67 -34.95 -13.54
C GLY A 15 -21.33 -35.49 -13.05
N PHE A 16 -21.24 -36.80 -12.83
CA PHE A 16 -19.99 -37.46 -12.42
C PHE A 16 -18.92 -37.40 -13.52
N LEU A 17 -19.28 -37.63 -14.79
CA LEU A 17 -18.35 -37.52 -15.93
C LEU A 17 -17.82 -36.10 -16.14
N CYS A 18 -18.64 -35.06 -15.92
CA CYS A 18 -18.17 -33.67 -15.95
C CYS A 18 -17.18 -33.38 -14.82
N LEU A 19 -17.43 -33.90 -13.62
CA LEU A 19 -16.53 -33.74 -12.47
C LEU A 19 -15.17 -34.42 -12.70
N VAL A 20 -15.17 -35.66 -13.20
CA VAL A 20 -13.92 -36.40 -13.50
C VAL A 20 -13.11 -35.71 -14.61
N ASN A 21 -13.76 -35.21 -15.68
CA ASN A 21 -13.06 -34.44 -16.71
C ASN A 21 -12.46 -33.14 -16.17
N SER A 22 -13.13 -32.50 -15.21
CA SER A 22 -12.63 -31.27 -14.59
C SER A 22 -11.34 -31.51 -13.80
N PHE A 23 -11.24 -32.63 -13.09
CA PHE A 23 -10.03 -32.99 -12.34
C PHE A 23 -8.87 -33.40 -13.26
N VAL A 24 -9.13 -34.13 -14.36
CA VAL A 24 -8.09 -34.52 -15.33
C VAL A 24 -7.51 -33.29 -16.06
N ILE A 25 -8.32 -32.29 -16.38
CA ILE A 25 -7.85 -31.03 -16.99
C ILE A 25 -7.00 -30.22 -15.99
N ILE A 26 -7.37 -30.21 -14.71
CA ILE A 26 -6.60 -29.51 -13.66
C ILE A 26 -5.25 -30.19 -13.41
N GLU A 27 -5.18 -31.52 -13.42
CA GLU A 27 -3.92 -32.25 -13.21
C GLU A 27 -2.96 -32.16 -14.41
N LEU A 28 -3.49 -32.12 -15.64
CA LEU A 28 -2.68 -31.95 -16.85
C LEU A 28 -2.13 -30.51 -17.00
N SER A 29 -2.82 -29.50 -16.46
CA SER A 29 -2.36 -28.12 -16.54
C SER A 29 -1.22 -27.79 -15.56
N TYR A 30 -0.91 -28.66 -14.60
CA TYR A 30 0.16 -28.48 -13.60
C TYR A 30 1.53 -29.04 -14.03
N ARG A 31 1.63 -29.75 -15.17
CA ARG A 31 2.86 -30.48 -15.55
C ARG A 31 3.69 -29.89 -16.69
N HIS A 32 3.44 -28.68 -17.15
CA HIS A 32 4.33 -28.01 -18.12
C HIS A 32 4.77 -26.62 -17.64
N GLN A 33 5.98 -26.59 -17.07
CA GLN A 33 7.16 -25.91 -17.63
C GLN A 33 8.00 -25.18 -16.57
N TRP A 34 9.13 -25.80 -16.25
CA TRP A 34 10.33 -25.19 -15.68
C TRP A 34 11.15 -24.55 -16.83
N ILE A 35 11.80 -23.40 -16.59
CA ILE A 35 13.24 -23.13 -16.82
C ILE A 35 13.61 -21.71 -16.33
N SER A 36 14.59 -21.70 -15.42
CA SER A 36 15.73 -20.78 -15.14
C SER A 36 15.59 -19.24 -15.22
N THR A 37 16.00 -18.58 -14.12
CA THR A 37 16.67 -17.27 -14.19
C THR A 37 17.92 -17.24 -13.29
N ASN A 38 19.05 -16.96 -13.94
CA ASN A 38 20.36 -16.72 -13.34
C ASN A 38 20.44 -15.37 -12.59
N VAL A 39 21.25 -15.41 -11.53
CA VAL A 39 22.06 -14.39 -10.84
C VAL A 39 22.06 -12.96 -11.43
N ALA A 40 21.63 -11.99 -10.62
CA ALA A 40 21.94 -10.57 -10.81
C ALA A 40 22.86 -10.08 -9.68
N ASN A 41 24.03 -9.58 -10.06
CA ASN A 41 25.09 -9.06 -9.20
C ASN A 41 24.69 -7.76 -8.49
N ASN A 42 25.07 -7.65 -7.21
CA ASN A 42 25.03 -6.43 -6.42
C ASN A 42 26.20 -5.51 -6.80
N THR A 43 25.91 -4.26 -7.19
CA THR A 43 26.92 -3.19 -7.23
C THR A 43 26.54 -2.13 -6.20
N VAL A 44 27.21 -2.16 -5.05
CA VAL A 44 27.13 -1.12 -4.02
C VAL A 44 28.14 -0.03 -4.36
N LEU A 45 27.66 1.19 -4.60
CA LEU A 45 28.52 2.34 -4.84
C LEU A 45 28.99 2.89 -3.48
N GLN A 46 30.29 2.76 -3.17
CA GLN A 46 30.87 3.38 -1.98
C GLN A 46 31.30 4.81 -2.30
N LEU A 47 30.81 5.77 -1.52
CA LEU A 47 31.21 7.18 -1.62
C LEU A 47 32.24 7.52 -0.52
N PRO A 48 33.31 8.27 -0.87
CA PRO A 48 34.30 8.70 0.11
C PRO A 48 33.71 9.58 1.20
N LYS A 49 34.10 9.31 2.45
CA LYS A 49 33.66 10.01 3.67
C LYS A 49 33.80 11.54 3.60
N THR A 50 34.77 12.04 2.84
CA THR A 50 35.02 13.48 2.61
C THR A 50 33.88 14.17 1.84
N VAL A 51 33.23 13.47 0.91
CA VAL A 51 32.09 13.99 0.15
C VAL A 51 30.87 14.15 1.05
N LEU A 52 30.65 13.19 1.96
CA LEU A 52 29.55 13.23 2.92
C LEU A 52 29.69 14.38 3.92
N VAL A 53 30.91 14.64 4.41
CA VAL A 53 31.18 15.73 5.36
C VAL A 53 30.95 17.11 4.73
N ASN A 54 31.34 17.30 3.46
CA ASN A 54 31.12 18.56 2.75
C ASN A 54 29.63 18.83 2.50
N LEU A 55 28.84 17.80 2.18
CA LEU A 55 27.39 17.91 2.00
C LEU A 55 26.67 18.36 3.29
N LEU A 56 27.06 17.81 4.44
CA LEU A 56 26.48 18.16 5.73
C LEU A 56 26.81 19.61 6.16
N LYS A 57 27.97 20.12 5.75
CA LYS A 57 28.40 21.50 6.04
C LYS A 57 27.57 22.53 5.27
N ILE A 58 27.24 22.23 4.01
CA ILE A 58 26.37 23.06 3.17
C ILE A 58 24.95 23.14 3.77
N TYR A 59 24.44 22.02 4.27
CA TYR A 59 23.08 21.95 4.80
C TYR A 59 22.87 22.75 6.09
N ARG A 60 23.88 22.79 6.97
CA ARG A 60 23.84 23.59 8.21
C ARG A 60 23.86 25.10 7.94
N ASN A 61 24.53 25.54 6.88
CA ASN A 61 24.57 26.96 6.52
C ASN A 61 23.25 27.45 5.89
N LEU A 62 22.49 26.57 5.24
CA LEU A 62 21.19 26.90 4.66
C LEU A 62 20.09 27.13 5.72
N THR A 63 20.20 26.48 6.89
CA THR A 63 19.20 26.61 7.97
C THR A 63 19.34 27.90 8.76
N VAL A 64 20.55 28.48 8.83
CA VAL A 64 20.80 29.75 9.53
C VAL A 64 20.26 30.95 8.73
N ASN A 65 20.31 30.89 7.40
CA ASN A 65 19.86 31.99 6.54
C ASN A 65 18.33 32.02 6.31
N ALA A 66 17.62 30.91 6.56
CA ALA A 66 16.17 30.83 6.38
C ALA A 66 15.36 31.50 7.52
N ILE A 67 16.01 31.85 8.65
CA ILE A 67 15.35 32.51 9.79
C ILE A 67 15.31 34.04 9.59
N ALA A 68 16.05 34.59 8.62
CA ALA A 68 16.18 36.03 8.41
C ALA A 68 15.53 36.50 7.10
N SER A 69 14.23 36.26 6.89
CA SER A 69 13.46 37.06 5.92
C SER A 69 11.95 36.93 6.14
N THR A 70 11.38 37.86 6.90
CA THR A 70 9.95 38.13 6.94
C THR A 70 9.70 39.57 6.50
N ARG A 71 9.52 39.78 5.20
CA ARG A 71 8.70 40.89 4.67
C ARG A 71 7.89 40.39 3.48
N LYS A 72 6.59 40.70 3.53
CA LYS A 72 5.58 40.35 2.52
C LYS A 72 5.52 41.43 1.45
N GLU A 73 5.62 41.03 0.19
CA GLU A 73 5.03 41.74 -0.95
C GLU A 73 4.19 40.76 -1.78
N PRO A 74 3.08 41.21 -2.39
CA PRO A 74 2.23 40.35 -3.21
C PRO A 74 2.79 40.27 -4.63
N ALA A 75 3.30 39.10 -5.01
CA ALA A 75 3.72 38.83 -6.38
C ALA A 75 2.51 38.45 -7.26
N GLY A 76 2.32 39.17 -8.36
CA GLY A 76 1.42 38.78 -9.45
C GLY A 76 1.87 37.48 -10.15
N PRO A 77 1.02 36.88 -11.00
CA PRO A 77 1.28 35.57 -11.58
C PRO A 77 2.41 35.66 -12.63
N CYS A 78 3.61 35.28 -12.21
CA CYS A 78 4.74 35.04 -13.11
C CYS A 78 4.72 33.57 -13.55
N LEU A 79 4.53 33.33 -14.85
CA LEU A 79 4.75 32.01 -15.46
C LEU A 79 6.25 31.82 -15.68
N THR A 80 6.95 31.35 -14.64
CA THR A 80 8.31 30.84 -14.78
C THR A 80 8.28 29.39 -15.24
N LEU A 81 9.19 29.07 -16.17
CA LEU A 81 9.50 27.71 -16.58
C LEU A 81 9.85 26.90 -15.31
N ILE A 82 9.06 25.87 -14.99
CA ILE A 82 9.34 25.00 -13.86
C ILE A 82 10.60 24.21 -14.22
N GLU A 83 11.76 24.67 -13.75
CA GLU A 83 12.93 23.81 -13.64
C GLU A 83 12.54 22.56 -12.85
N LYS A 84 12.82 21.38 -13.40
CA LYS A 84 12.57 20.11 -12.72
C LYS A 84 13.15 20.21 -11.32
N PRO A 85 12.34 20.03 -10.25
CA PRO A 85 12.88 20.06 -8.91
C PRO A 85 13.98 19.00 -8.82
N LYS A 86 15.22 19.44 -8.56
CA LYS A 86 16.27 18.55 -8.11
C LYS A 86 15.69 17.79 -6.92
N PRO A 87 15.78 16.45 -6.88
CA PRO A 87 15.27 15.70 -5.75
C PRO A 87 15.99 16.19 -4.50
N SER A 88 15.26 16.97 -3.70
CA SER A 88 15.61 17.27 -2.32
C SER A 88 15.82 15.92 -1.66
N GLN A 89 17.05 15.67 -1.19
CA GLN A 89 17.35 14.48 -0.42
C GLN A 89 16.40 14.46 0.76
N SER A 90 15.42 13.56 0.66
CA SER A 90 14.59 13.13 1.77
C SER A 90 15.46 12.96 3.00
N GLY A 91 14.95 13.40 4.15
CA GLY A 91 15.35 12.82 5.42
C GLY A 91 15.06 11.34 5.38
N CYS A 92 15.95 10.58 4.75
CA CYS A 92 15.98 9.14 4.84
C CYS A 92 16.40 8.87 6.27
N PHE A 93 15.44 8.48 7.09
CA PHE A 93 15.80 7.72 8.27
C PHE A 93 16.60 6.52 7.76
N SER A 94 17.87 6.40 8.17
CA SER A 94 18.61 5.17 7.93
C SER A 94 17.92 4.07 8.72
N TYR A 95 17.15 3.22 8.05
CA TYR A 95 16.55 2.05 8.68
C TYR A 95 17.36 0.80 8.39
N PHE A 96 17.59 0.06 9.47
CA PHE A 96 18.56 -1.00 9.63
C PHE A 96 18.07 -2.28 8.93
N SER A 97 18.90 -2.84 8.06
CA SER A 97 18.70 -4.15 7.44
C SER A 97 19.18 -5.32 8.31
N LYS A 98 19.43 -5.11 9.60
CA LYS A 98 20.25 -6.04 10.41
C LYS A 98 19.50 -6.85 11.46
N LEU A 99 18.29 -6.46 11.85
CA LEU A 99 17.48 -7.26 12.78
C LEU A 99 16.27 -7.86 12.07
N GLN A 100 16.07 -9.15 12.29
CA GLN A 100 14.81 -9.80 11.96
C GLN A 100 13.95 -9.77 13.22
N VAL A 101 13.03 -8.80 13.31
CA VAL A 101 11.98 -8.86 14.34
C VAL A 101 11.02 -9.96 13.91
N GLN A 102 10.94 -11.04 14.71
CA GLN A 102 9.96 -12.08 14.40
C GLN A 102 8.57 -11.52 14.67
N PRO A 103 7.66 -11.60 13.69
CA PRO A 103 6.29 -11.17 13.92
C PRO A 103 5.65 -12.04 15.00
N VAL A 104 4.95 -11.39 15.94
CA VAL A 104 4.21 -12.07 17.01
C VAL A 104 3.30 -13.14 16.38
N PRO A 105 3.37 -14.41 16.84
CA PRO A 105 2.54 -15.48 16.33
C PRO A 105 1.05 -15.13 16.38
N GLU A 106 0.28 -15.56 15.37
CA GLU A 106 -1.15 -15.26 15.22
C GLU A 106 -2.03 -15.65 16.40
N ASN A 107 -1.57 -16.62 17.17
CA ASN A 107 -2.31 -17.23 18.27
C ASN A 107 -1.87 -16.74 19.65
N ASP A 108 -0.89 -15.85 19.72
CA ASP A 108 -0.34 -15.34 20.98
C ASP A 108 -1.17 -14.15 21.49
N CYS A 109 -2.25 -14.46 22.22
CA CYS A 109 -3.14 -13.45 22.80
C CYS A 109 -2.52 -12.68 23.98
N ASP A 110 -1.38 -13.14 24.53
CA ASP A 110 -0.75 -12.53 25.71
C ASP A 110 0.09 -11.30 25.34
N LYS A 111 0.28 -11.05 24.04
CA LYS A 111 1.07 -9.93 23.53
C LYS A 111 0.22 -8.68 23.31
N PRO A 112 0.77 -7.50 23.61
CA PRO A 112 0.11 -6.25 23.28
C PRO A 112 -0.14 -6.09 21.79
N TYR A 113 -1.29 -5.51 21.46
CA TYR A 113 -1.76 -5.36 20.08
C TYR A 113 -1.95 -3.90 19.67
N VAL A 114 -1.98 -3.69 18.36
CA VAL A 114 -2.29 -2.40 17.74
C VAL A 114 -3.54 -2.51 16.90
N THR A 115 -4.47 -1.59 17.11
CA THR A 115 -5.65 -1.41 16.25
C THR A 115 -5.66 -0.01 15.66
N ILE A 116 -6.41 0.18 14.58
CA ILE A 116 -6.59 1.48 13.94
C ILE A 116 -8.07 1.74 13.70
N ASN A 117 -8.45 3.02 13.67
CA ASN A 117 -9.79 3.43 13.28
C ASN A 117 -10.21 2.75 11.96
N LYS A 118 -11.31 2.02 11.96
CA LYS A 118 -11.81 1.29 10.77
C LYS A 118 -12.70 2.10 9.84
N SER A 119 -12.99 3.35 10.19
CA SER A 119 -13.97 4.19 9.48
C SER A 119 -13.49 4.62 8.10
N GLY A 120 -14.36 5.26 7.32
CA GLY A 120 -14.03 5.83 6.02
C GLY A 120 -14.27 4.89 4.83
N ARG A 121 -13.92 5.38 3.64
CA ARG A 121 -14.14 4.68 2.37
C ARG A 121 -12.97 3.74 2.04
N LEU A 122 -13.07 3.01 0.93
CA LEU A 122 -12.07 2.02 0.51
C LEU A 122 -10.62 2.53 0.58
N GLY A 123 -10.35 3.74 0.06
CA GLY A 123 -9.01 4.32 0.11
C GLY A 123 -8.48 4.58 1.52
N ASN A 124 -9.36 4.95 2.47
CA ASN A 124 -8.96 5.07 3.88
C ASN A 124 -8.58 3.70 4.43
N LYS A 125 -9.44 2.70 4.19
CA LYS A 125 -9.24 1.34 4.68
C LYS A 125 -7.94 0.73 4.15
N MET A 126 -7.64 0.92 2.86
CA MET A 126 -6.38 0.50 2.26
C MET A 126 -5.17 1.15 2.95
N CYS A 127 -5.19 2.47 3.16
CA CYS A 127 -4.09 3.18 3.81
C CYS A 127 -3.90 2.73 5.27
N GLN A 128 -5.00 2.56 6.00
CA GLN A 128 -4.97 2.16 7.41
C GLN A 128 -4.48 0.72 7.57
N TYR A 129 -4.93 -0.19 6.70
CA TYR A 129 -4.44 -1.57 6.62
C TYR A 129 -2.94 -1.61 6.34
N ALA A 130 -2.49 -0.90 5.29
CA ALA A 130 -1.08 -0.83 4.92
C ALA A 130 -0.22 -0.26 6.05
N SER A 131 -0.74 0.74 6.77
CA SER A 131 -0.09 1.34 7.93
C SER A 131 0.10 0.31 9.06
N LEU A 132 -0.94 -0.46 9.41
CA LEU A 132 -0.83 -1.54 10.40
C LEU A 132 0.13 -2.63 9.95
N TYR A 133 0.04 -3.02 8.68
CA TYR A 133 0.90 -4.05 8.10
C TYR A 133 2.38 -3.65 8.17
N ILE A 134 2.70 -2.38 7.89
CA ILE A 134 4.07 -1.86 8.05
C ILE A 134 4.53 -1.92 9.51
N LEU A 135 3.69 -1.55 10.48
CA LEU A 135 4.07 -1.65 11.89
C LEU A 135 4.39 -3.09 12.28
N ARG A 136 3.58 -4.05 11.84
CA ARG A 136 3.87 -5.48 12.06
C ARG A 136 5.15 -5.91 11.35
N HIS A 137 5.33 -5.52 10.09
CA HIS A 137 6.47 -5.92 9.29
C HIS A 137 7.80 -5.44 9.91
N LEU A 138 7.81 -4.23 10.48
CA LEU A 138 9.02 -3.62 11.05
C LEU A 138 9.25 -4.01 12.50
N PHE A 139 8.19 -4.05 13.31
CA PHE A 139 8.31 -4.14 14.76
C PHE A 139 7.71 -5.44 15.32
N GLY A 140 7.26 -6.34 14.47
CA GLY A 140 6.68 -7.62 14.84
C GLY A 140 5.39 -7.54 15.65
N VAL A 141 4.77 -6.36 15.80
CA VAL A 141 3.59 -6.19 16.66
C VAL A 141 2.38 -7.03 16.21
N ALA A 142 1.56 -7.47 17.16
CA ALA A 142 0.25 -8.04 16.88
C ALA A 142 -0.69 -6.93 16.38
N ILE A 143 -1.48 -7.21 15.33
CA ILE A 143 -2.38 -6.22 14.71
C ILE A 143 -3.80 -6.76 14.60
N PHE A 144 -4.80 -5.96 14.95
CA PHE A 144 -6.20 -6.30 14.69
C PHE A 144 -6.70 -5.54 13.47
N ASP A 145 -7.28 -6.26 12.51
CA ASP A 145 -7.83 -5.64 11.32
C ASP A 145 -9.32 -5.82 11.17
N GLU A 146 -10.04 -4.82 11.67
CA GLU A 146 -11.49 -4.73 11.44
C GLU A 146 -11.85 -4.35 9.99
N MET A 147 -10.87 -4.02 9.14
CA MET A 147 -11.09 -3.70 7.72
C MET A 147 -10.97 -4.93 6.82
N HIS A 148 -10.49 -6.06 7.35
CA HIS A 148 -10.24 -7.30 6.63
C HIS A 148 -11.44 -7.70 5.79
N THR A 149 -12.63 -7.81 6.38
CA THR A 149 -13.86 -8.21 5.68
C THR A 149 -14.21 -7.33 4.47
N THR A 150 -13.82 -6.05 4.48
CA THR A 150 -14.04 -5.16 3.33
C THR A 150 -12.98 -5.37 2.26
N LEU A 151 -11.71 -5.44 2.67
CA LEU A 151 -10.57 -5.52 1.75
C LEU A 151 -10.45 -6.91 1.11
N ASP A 152 -10.70 -7.96 1.88
CA ASP A 152 -10.68 -9.34 1.44
C ASP A 152 -11.68 -9.60 0.31
N LYS A 153 -12.81 -8.88 0.24
CA LYS A 153 -13.75 -9.00 -0.89
C LYS A 153 -13.18 -8.49 -2.22
N ILE A 154 -12.14 -7.66 -2.18
CA ILE A 154 -11.61 -6.93 -3.33
C ILE A 154 -10.23 -7.46 -3.72
N PHE A 155 -9.42 -7.84 -2.74
CA PHE A 155 -8.03 -8.19 -2.89
C PHE A 155 -7.77 -9.63 -2.43
N LYS A 156 -6.89 -10.36 -3.13
CA LYS A 156 -6.56 -11.77 -2.89
C LYS A 156 -5.65 -11.99 -1.69
N ASN A 157 -4.71 -11.06 -1.47
CA ASN A 157 -3.60 -11.23 -0.55
C ASN A 157 -3.78 -10.41 0.73
N ILE A 158 -5.04 -10.25 1.14
CA ILE A 158 -5.37 -9.63 2.43
C ILE A 158 -5.26 -10.72 3.46
N ASP A 159 -4.07 -10.84 4.03
CA ASP A 159 -3.80 -11.74 5.14
C ASP A 159 -3.27 -10.87 6.26
N ILE A 160 -4.18 -10.43 7.14
CA ILE A 160 -3.76 -9.91 8.44
C ILE A 160 -3.77 -11.05 9.46
N PRO A 161 -2.58 -11.36 10.00
CA PRO A 161 -2.39 -12.40 10.98
C PRO A 161 -2.75 -11.91 12.38
N VAL A 162 -4.04 -11.78 12.70
CA VAL A 162 -4.59 -12.10 14.04
C VAL A 162 -6.11 -12.33 13.90
N LYS A 163 -6.50 -13.61 13.88
CA LYS A 163 -7.87 -14.05 13.57
C LYS A 163 -8.74 -14.34 14.80
N LYS A 164 -8.32 -13.91 16.01
CA LYS A 164 -9.06 -14.17 17.25
C LYS A 164 -9.51 -12.85 17.92
N PRO A 165 -10.78 -12.44 17.74
CA PRO A 165 -11.36 -11.29 18.45
C PRO A 165 -11.15 -11.35 19.97
N ASP A 166 -11.15 -12.56 20.52
CA ASP A 166 -10.97 -12.83 21.95
C ASP A 166 -9.55 -12.54 22.47
N CYS A 167 -8.55 -12.38 21.59
CA CYS A 167 -7.24 -11.88 22.00
C CYS A 167 -7.24 -10.36 22.25
N PHE A 168 -8.26 -9.63 21.77
CA PHE A 168 -8.31 -8.17 21.80
C PHE A 168 -9.16 -7.67 22.96
N VAL A 169 -8.87 -8.17 24.15
CA VAL A 169 -9.59 -7.85 25.38
C VAL A 169 -8.88 -6.73 26.12
N GLY A 170 -9.63 -5.72 26.55
CA GLY A 170 -9.12 -4.60 27.35
C GLY A 170 -9.19 -3.24 26.64
N LYS A 171 -8.96 -2.17 27.41
CA LYS A 171 -8.98 -0.79 26.90
C LYS A 171 -7.61 -0.44 26.31
N ALA A 172 -7.52 -0.41 24.99
CA ALA A 172 -6.33 0.06 24.29
C ALA A 172 -6.09 1.56 24.53
N LYS A 173 -4.84 1.96 24.76
CA LYS A 173 -4.46 3.38 24.90
C LYS A 173 -4.58 4.10 23.57
N SER A 174 -5.21 5.27 23.56
CA SER A 174 -5.33 6.08 22.34
C SER A 174 -3.98 6.72 21.97
N THR A 175 -3.62 6.70 20.69
CA THR A 175 -2.39 7.31 20.17
C THR A 175 -2.51 7.73 18.70
N THR A 176 -1.50 8.44 18.20
CA THR A 176 -1.33 8.69 16.76
C THR A 176 -0.37 7.69 16.13
N TYR A 177 -0.47 7.46 14.82
CA TYR A 177 0.48 6.61 14.11
C TYR A 177 1.94 7.05 14.32
N LYS A 178 2.21 8.35 14.18
CA LYS A 178 3.56 8.91 14.35
C LYS A 178 4.10 8.64 15.75
N SER A 179 3.32 8.92 16.78
CA SER A 179 3.76 8.71 18.17
C SER A 179 4.01 7.23 18.48
N LEU A 180 3.18 6.33 17.96
CA LEU A 180 3.38 4.89 18.15
C LEU A 180 4.62 4.39 17.39
N TYR A 181 4.80 4.83 16.15
CA TYR A 181 5.97 4.53 15.34
C TYR A 181 7.26 5.00 16.03
N ASP A 182 7.31 6.24 16.51
CA ASP A 182 8.47 6.78 17.23
C ASP A 182 8.74 6.00 18.53
N LYS A 183 7.70 5.56 19.25
CA LYS A 183 7.84 4.71 20.44
C LYS A 183 8.45 3.36 20.10
N LEU A 184 7.89 2.67 19.11
CA LEU A 184 8.37 1.35 18.65
C LEU A 184 9.81 1.42 18.16
N TYR A 185 10.13 2.47 17.40
CA TYR A 185 11.49 2.69 16.93
C TYR A 185 12.51 2.86 18.06
N ARG A 186 12.18 3.64 19.10
CA ARG A 186 13.04 3.80 20.27
C ARG A 186 13.16 2.52 21.09
N ALA A 187 12.07 1.75 21.20
CA ALA A 187 12.06 0.47 21.89
C ALA A 187 12.97 -0.53 21.17
N GLU A 188 12.85 -0.63 19.84
CA GLU A 188 13.71 -1.45 19.00
C GLU A 188 15.19 -1.05 19.15
N ALA A 189 15.51 0.25 19.04
CA ALA A 189 16.88 0.75 19.19
C ALA A 189 17.46 0.46 20.58
N THR A 190 16.65 0.53 21.63
CA THR A 190 17.06 0.16 23.00
C THR A 190 17.34 -1.34 23.10
N ALA A 191 16.45 -2.16 22.55
CA ALA A 191 16.60 -3.61 22.53
C ALA A 191 17.88 -4.04 21.77
N GLN A 192 18.18 -3.40 20.64
CA GLN A 192 19.40 -3.64 19.86
C GLN A 192 20.69 -3.39 20.66
N ASN A 193 20.69 -2.44 21.60
CA ASN A 193 21.86 -2.17 22.44
C ASN A 193 22.06 -3.17 23.58
N THR A 194 21.04 -3.98 23.87
CA THR A 194 21.00 -4.86 25.05
C THR A 194 21.16 -6.34 24.68
N ILE A 195 20.77 -6.71 23.46
CA ILE A 195 20.71 -8.11 23.03
C ILE A 195 21.99 -8.50 22.27
N ILE A 196 22.64 -9.59 22.70
CA ILE A 196 23.83 -10.16 22.05
C ILE A 196 23.46 -10.92 20.76
N SER A 197 22.21 -11.37 20.64
CA SER A 197 21.64 -12.01 19.46
C SER A 197 21.02 -11.00 18.47
N ASN A 198 20.93 -11.38 17.19
CA ASN A 198 20.29 -10.56 16.15
C ASN A 198 18.75 -10.71 16.12
N ILE A 199 18.13 -11.24 17.17
CA ILE A 199 16.70 -11.57 17.21
C ILE A 199 16.08 -10.97 18.49
N ILE A 200 15.10 -10.08 18.31
CA ILE A 200 14.27 -9.60 19.42
C ILE A 200 13.09 -10.55 19.58
N THR A 201 13.01 -11.25 20.72
CA THR A 201 11.88 -12.10 21.11
C THR A 201 10.91 -11.43 22.08
N GLU A 202 11.35 -10.35 22.74
CA GLU A 202 10.51 -9.61 23.67
C GLU A 202 9.58 -8.64 22.94
N PRO A 203 8.32 -8.47 23.40
CA PRO A 203 7.41 -7.52 22.80
C PRO A 203 7.91 -6.09 22.98
N LEU A 204 7.97 -5.32 21.89
CA LEU A 204 8.35 -3.90 21.89
C LEU A 204 7.28 -2.98 22.49
N LEU A 205 6.12 -3.54 22.83
CA LEU A 205 5.02 -2.85 23.48
C LEU A 205 4.75 -3.51 24.83
N ASP A 206 4.35 -2.66 25.77
CA ASP A 206 3.95 -2.97 27.15
C ASP A 206 2.43 -3.01 27.32
N THR A 207 1.68 -2.47 26.37
CA THR A 207 0.23 -2.29 26.48
C THR A 207 -0.42 -2.13 25.10
N PRO A 208 -1.70 -2.49 24.92
CA PRO A 208 -2.39 -2.31 23.65
C PRO A 208 -2.60 -0.84 23.28
N TYR A 209 -2.59 -0.55 21.97
CA TYR A 209 -2.78 0.80 21.42
C TYR A 209 -3.86 0.86 20.34
N HIS A 210 -4.60 1.96 20.34
CA HIS A 210 -5.57 2.30 19.29
C HIS A 210 -5.16 3.59 18.58
N ILE A 211 -4.95 3.50 17.27
CA ILE A 211 -4.64 4.65 16.41
C ILE A 211 -5.97 5.29 15.95
N TYR A 212 -6.32 6.44 16.51
CA TYR A 212 -7.62 7.07 16.24
C TYR A 212 -7.67 7.80 14.87
N SER A 213 -6.52 8.15 14.31
CA SER A 213 -6.43 8.90 13.05
C SER A 213 -6.52 8.00 11.81
N TYR A 214 -6.90 8.59 10.68
CA TYR A 214 -6.84 7.96 9.36
C TYR A 214 -5.38 7.89 8.86
N ALA A 215 -4.57 7.03 9.47
CA ALA A 215 -3.15 6.97 9.17
C ALA A 215 -2.90 6.61 7.70
N ALA A 216 -2.02 7.40 7.07
CA ALA A 216 -1.51 7.19 5.73
C ALA A 216 -0.10 7.80 5.66
N PRO A 217 0.90 7.19 6.32
CA PRO A 217 2.25 7.73 6.40
C PRO A 217 2.92 7.63 5.02
N ARG A 218 2.70 8.65 4.19
CA ARG A 218 3.05 8.65 2.76
C ARG A 218 4.48 8.19 2.50
N ASP A 219 5.44 8.72 3.25
CA ASP A 219 6.86 8.43 3.01
C ASP A 219 7.18 6.95 3.29
N LEU A 220 6.65 6.38 4.37
CA LEU A 220 6.75 4.95 4.66
C LEU A 220 6.00 4.10 3.61
N LEU A 221 4.80 4.49 3.20
CA LEU A 221 4.06 3.75 2.16
C LEU A 221 4.84 3.72 0.83
N LEU A 222 5.54 4.81 0.49
CA LEU A 222 6.37 4.88 -0.72
C LEU A 222 7.66 4.06 -0.61
N GLU A 223 8.26 4.02 0.58
CA GLU A 223 9.43 3.20 0.90
C GLU A 223 9.09 1.71 0.74
N TYR A 224 7.98 1.27 1.37
CA TYR A 224 7.52 -0.12 1.35
C TYR A 224 6.57 -0.44 0.19
N ARG A 225 6.53 0.38 -0.87
CA ARG A 225 5.52 0.26 -1.95
C ARG A 225 5.46 -1.11 -2.61
N LYS A 226 6.60 -1.81 -2.74
CA LYS A 226 6.64 -3.16 -3.33
C LYS A 226 5.89 -4.16 -2.45
N LEU A 227 6.14 -4.11 -1.14
CA LEU A 227 5.43 -4.89 -0.14
C LEU A 227 3.94 -4.55 -0.13
N ILE A 228 3.61 -3.25 -0.14
CA ILE A 228 2.20 -2.82 -0.16
C ILE A 228 1.48 -3.27 -1.44
N HIS A 229 2.15 -3.20 -2.60
CA HIS A 229 1.60 -3.69 -3.86
C HIS A 229 1.32 -5.20 -3.83
N SER A 230 2.14 -6.01 -3.16
CA SER A 230 1.90 -7.46 -3.06
C SER A 230 0.70 -7.81 -2.18
N LEU A 231 0.24 -6.91 -1.32
CA LEU A 231 -0.97 -7.09 -0.49
C LEU A 231 -2.24 -6.77 -1.30
N PHE A 232 -2.21 -5.71 -2.09
CA PHE A 232 -3.37 -5.22 -2.83
C PHE A 232 -3.48 -5.78 -4.25
N ILE A 233 -3.35 -7.10 -4.38
CA ILE A 233 -3.61 -7.80 -5.65
C ILE A 233 -5.12 -7.99 -5.79
N PHE A 234 -5.73 -7.39 -6.82
CA PHE A 234 -7.16 -7.55 -7.08
C PHE A 234 -7.55 -9.02 -7.30
N ARG A 235 -8.74 -9.37 -6.81
CA ARG A 235 -9.40 -10.64 -7.16
C ARG A 235 -9.69 -10.71 -8.66
N ASP A 236 -9.74 -11.93 -9.19
CA ASP A 236 -9.90 -12.13 -10.63
C ASP A 236 -11.22 -11.57 -11.13
N GLU A 237 -12.29 -11.73 -10.35
CA GLU A 237 -13.62 -11.23 -10.69
C GLU A 237 -13.61 -9.69 -10.81
N VAL A 238 -12.94 -9.01 -9.87
CA VAL A 238 -12.79 -7.54 -9.89
C VAL A 238 -11.96 -7.11 -11.10
N ARG A 239 -10.84 -7.80 -11.36
CA ARG A 239 -9.98 -7.53 -12.52
C ARG A 239 -10.71 -7.74 -13.84
N GLN A 240 -11.43 -8.85 -13.99
CA GLN A 240 -12.18 -9.16 -15.21
C GLN A 240 -13.33 -8.19 -15.42
N ASN A 241 -14.02 -7.76 -14.36
CA ASN A 241 -15.03 -6.70 -14.46
C ASN A 241 -14.42 -5.38 -14.95
N ALA A 242 -13.24 -5.02 -14.45
CA ALA A 242 -12.52 -3.83 -14.92
C ALA A 242 -12.12 -3.95 -16.41
N ILE A 243 -11.58 -5.10 -16.83
CA ILE A 243 -11.21 -5.37 -18.23
C ILE A 243 -12.45 -5.25 -19.13
N ARG A 244 -13.57 -5.89 -18.76
CA ARG A 244 -14.83 -5.79 -19.54
C ARG A 244 -15.34 -4.36 -19.68
N ASN A 245 -15.23 -3.56 -18.63
CA ASN A 245 -15.63 -2.15 -18.67
C ASN A 245 -14.71 -1.34 -19.62
N ILE A 246 -13.40 -1.61 -19.59
CA ILE A 246 -12.44 -0.97 -20.50
C ILE A 246 -12.72 -1.41 -21.94
N ASP A 247 -12.87 -2.71 -22.21
CA ASP A 247 -13.19 -3.22 -23.54
C ASP A 247 -14.47 -2.58 -24.09
N THR A 248 -15.50 -2.45 -23.26
CA THR A 248 -16.77 -1.80 -23.66
C THR A 248 -16.55 -0.36 -24.09
N ALA A 249 -15.72 0.40 -23.36
CA ALA A 249 -15.38 1.78 -23.71
C ALA A 249 -14.51 1.88 -24.98
N LEU A 250 -13.70 0.85 -25.27
CA LEU A 250 -12.81 0.82 -26.43
C LEU A 250 -13.48 0.32 -27.71
N ARG A 251 -14.69 -0.24 -27.65
CA ARG A 251 -15.41 -0.77 -28.83
C ARG A 251 -15.53 0.24 -29.97
N SER A 252 -15.79 1.51 -29.67
CA SER A 252 -15.90 2.56 -30.70
C SER A 252 -14.59 2.84 -31.43
N PHE A 253 -13.46 2.35 -30.91
CA PHE A 253 -12.13 2.49 -31.50
C PHE A 253 -11.64 1.19 -32.15
N ASN A 254 -12.51 0.18 -32.30
CA ASN A 254 -12.14 -1.16 -32.78
C ASN A 254 -10.94 -1.76 -32.02
N ALA A 255 -10.89 -1.53 -30.69
CA ALA A 255 -9.77 -1.92 -29.84
C ALA A 255 -10.25 -2.66 -28.58
N THR A 256 -9.31 -3.35 -27.94
CA THR A 256 -9.52 -4.04 -26.65
C THR A 256 -8.41 -3.67 -25.67
N TYR A 257 -8.59 -4.06 -24.41
CA TYR A 257 -7.58 -3.93 -23.37
C TYR A 257 -6.28 -4.68 -23.72
N HIS A 258 -6.36 -5.78 -24.45
CA HIS A 258 -5.18 -6.56 -24.84
C HIS A 258 -4.63 -6.22 -26.24
N HIS A 259 -5.48 -5.69 -27.11
CA HIS A 259 -5.14 -5.37 -28.51
C HIS A 259 -5.52 -3.93 -28.80
N ARG A 260 -4.53 -3.04 -28.66
CA ARG A 260 -4.60 -1.64 -29.02
C ARG A 260 -3.23 -1.15 -29.50
N ASP A 261 -3.24 -0.26 -30.47
CA ASP A 261 -2.07 0.40 -31.06
C ASP A 261 -1.91 1.86 -30.59
N PHE A 262 -2.78 2.31 -29.66
CA PHE A 262 -2.75 3.66 -29.12
C PHE A 262 -2.57 3.72 -27.60
N PRO A 263 -1.98 4.81 -27.08
CA PRO A 263 -1.88 5.05 -25.64
C PRO A 263 -3.24 5.39 -25.03
N ILE A 264 -3.47 4.95 -23.79
CA ILE A 264 -4.65 5.35 -23.00
C ILE A 264 -4.21 6.33 -21.93
N VAL A 265 -4.81 7.52 -21.93
CA VAL A 265 -4.62 8.53 -20.88
C VAL A 265 -5.79 8.46 -19.91
N THR A 266 -5.53 8.06 -18.67
CA THR A 266 -6.55 7.96 -17.62
C THR A 266 -6.48 9.16 -16.68
N VAL A 267 -7.62 9.77 -16.36
CA VAL A 267 -7.72 10.88 -15.40
C VAL A 267 -8.66 10.49 -14.26
N HIS A 268 -8.21 10.65 -13.02
CA HIS A 268 -9.03 10.45 -11.83
C HIS A 268 -9.40 11.81 -11.23
N VAL A 269 -10.70 12.15 -11.23
CA VAL A 269 -11.20 13.43 -10.73
C VAL A 269 -12.07 13.23 -9.49
N ARG A 270 -11.55 13.61 -8.31
CA ARG A 270 -12.30 13.55 -7.05
C ARG A 270 -13.13 14.82 -6.85
N ARG A 271 -14.45 14.78 -7.07
CA ARG A 271 -15.31 15.99 -7.02
C ARG A 271 -16.03 16.26 -5.70
N THR A 272 -16.40 15.23 -4.96
CA THR A 272 -17.40 15.26 -3.86
C THR A 272 -17.02 16.15 -2.66
N ASP A 273 -16.85 15.54 -1.49
CA ASP A 273 -16.27 16.11 -0.27
C ASP A 273 -14.98 16.93 -0.50
N TYR A 274 -14.23 16.61 -1.55
CA TYR A 274 -12.96 17.25 -1.85
C TYR A 274 -13.09 18.73 -2.21
N THR A 275 -14.18 19.15 -2.85
CA THR A 275 -14.41 20.58 -3.14
C THR A 275 -14.45 21.41 -1.86
N LYS A 276 -15.23 20.94 -0.87
CA LYS A 276 -15.32 21.59 0.45
C LYS A 276 -13.99 21.51 1.19
N HIS A 277 -13.30 20.37 1.10
CA HIS A 277 -11.99 20.19 1.74
C HIS A 277 -10.94 21.19 1.21
N LEU A 278 -10.80 21.34 -0.11
CA LEU A 278 -9.86 22.28 -0.73
C LEU A 278 -10.16 23.73 -0.33
N LYS A 279 -11.44 24.12 -0.42
CA LYS A 279 -11.86 25.47 -0.04
C LYS A 279 -11.54 25.77 1.43
N ASN A 280 -11.87 24.84 2.33
CA ASN A 280 -11.71 25.06 3.76
C ASN A 280 -10.25 25.00 4.23
N ARG A 281 -9.40 24.20 3.59
CA ARG A 281 -8.03 23.95 4.06
C ARG A 281 -7.00 24.87 3.44
N ILE A 282 -7.17 25.19 2.16
CA ILE A 282 -6.15 25.93 1.38
C ILE A 282 -6.77 27.01 0.48
N ASN A 283 -8.06 27.32 0.66
CA ASN A 283 -8.79 28.33 -0.11
C ASN A 283 -8.68 28.16 -1.65
N LEU A 284 -8.64 26.90 -2.11
CA LEU A 284 -8.61 26.56 -3.53
C LEU A 284 -9.95 26.02 -4.01
N THR A 285 -10.24 26.21 -5.29
CA THR A 285 -11.36 25.60 -6.00
C THR A 285 -10.88 24.38 -6.79
N GLN A 286 -11.83 23.54 -7.19
CA GLN A 286 -11.51 22.44 -8.09
C GLN A 286 -11.19 22.94 -9.49
N LEU A 287 -10.33 22.19 -10.17
CA LEU A 287 -10.09 22.36 -11.60
C LEU A 287 -11.41 22.18 -12.36
N ASP A 288 -11.67 23.12 -13.25
CA ASP A 288 -12.89 23.20 -14.03
C ASP A 288 -12.79 22.37 -15.32
N LYS A 289 -13.86 22.41 -16.12
CA LYS A 289 -13.90 21.72 -17.42
C LYS A 289 -12.78 22.20 -18.35
N VAL A 290 -12.47 23.50 -18.35
CA VAL A 290 -11.51 24.12 -19.26
C VAL A 290 -10.11 23.53 -19.04
N TYR A 291 -9.70 23.39 -17.78
CA TYR A 291 -8.43 22.75 -17.45
C TYR A 291 -8.33 21.34 -18.05
N TYR A 292 -9.34 20.49 -17.84
CA TYR A 292 -9.28 19.10 -18.34
C TYR A 292 -9.30 19.05 -19.86
N THR A 293 -10.12 19.87 -20.52
CA THR A 293 -10.10 19.97 -21.99
C THR A 293 -8.71 20.30 -22.50
N ASN A 294 -8.08 21.34 -21.94
CA ASN A 294 -6.73 21.75 -22.34
C ASN A 294 -5.68 20.67 -22.06
N ALA A 295 -5.79 19.97 -20.93
CA ALA A 295 -4.90 18.85 -20.60
C ALA A 295 -5.05 17.69 -21.60
N PHE A 296 -6.28 17.31 -21.98
CA PHE A 296 -6.49 16.26 -22.98
C PHE A 296 -5.98 16.69 -24.36
N GLU A 297 -6.22 17.92 -24.79
CA GLU A 297 -5.69 18.44 -26.07
C GLU A 297 -4.15 18.48 -26.07
N PHE A 298 -3.53 18.79 -24.93
CA PHE A 298 -2.07 18.73 -24.79
C PHE A 298 -1.52 17.31 -25.00
N TYR A 299 -2.20 16.29 -24.47
CA TYR A 299 -1.80 14.89 -24.63
C TYR A 299 -2.12 14.34 -26.02
N LYS A 300 -3.20 14.78 -26.68
CA LYS A 300 -3.50 14.36 -28.06
C LYS A 300 -2.46 14.80 -29.09
N LYS A 301 -1.78 15.93 -28.83
CA LYS A 301 -0.77 16.51 -29.73
C LYS A 301 0.61 15.81 -29.63
N ARG A 302 0.77 14.80 -28.77
CA ARG A 302 2.04 14.11 -28.48
C ARG A 302 1.85 12.61 -28.56
#